data_AF-A0A838PGP2-F1
#
_entry.id   AF-A0A838PGP2-F1
#
_cell.length_a   1.000
_cell.length_b   1.000
_cell.length_c   1.000
_cell.angle_alpha   90.00
_cell.angle_beta   90.00
_cell.angle_gamma   90.00
#
_symmetry.space_group_name_H-M   'P 1'
#
loop_
_entity.id
_entity.type
_entity.pdbx_description
1 polymer ?
#
loop_
_entity_poly.entity_id
_entity_poly.type
_entity_poly.pdbx_seq_one_letter_code
_entity_poly.pdbx_strand_id
1 'polypeptide(L)'
;MKPRKVKGLDPDGPLAENARRIVEVRLAELRSFAPRALQSGEQETLHDMRIAAKRLRYLLEMSEPAFGAAADDGAKVAKKLQDLLGEIHDCDEMLPRVRAHAEVLRARDAAVLRDGAAGAADLEPGAAREAPNRARYRGLESLGTYLTARRSVLFESFVRRWEKLESTGFAAELLSDLNPPEPAPAAPAGGAAA
;
A
#
# COMPACT_ATOMS: atom_id res chain seq x y z
N MET A 1 2.38 -10.16 -5.44
CA MET A 1 1.47 -10.62 -6.52
C MET A 1 1.88 -10.23 -7.97
N LYS A 2 1.59 -11.09 -8.97
CA LYS A 2 1.72 -10.81 -10.42
C LYS A 2 0.45 -10.13 -10.99
N PRO A 3 0.56 -9.08 -11.81
CA PRO A 3 -0.61 -8.37 -12.35
C PRO A 3 -1.45 -9.24 -13.29
N ARG A 4 -2.76 -9.05 -13.28
CA ARG A 4 -3.68 -9.70 -14.25
C ARG A 4 -3.31 -9.33 -15.68
N LYS A 5 -3.39 -10.31 -16.59
CA LYS A 5 -3.16 -10.13 -18.03
C LYS A 5 -4.30 -9.29 -18.62
N VAL A 6 -3.93 -8.26 -19.39
CA VAL A 6 -4.88 -7.46 -20.18
C VAL A 6 -5.02 -8.14 -21.55
N LYS A 7 -6.26 -8.38 -21.99
CA LYS A 7 -6.57 -8.97 -23.30
C LYS A 7 -7.14 -7.89 -24.22
N GLY A 8 -7.05 -8.10 -25.53
CA GLY A 8 -7.65 -7.19 -26.52
C GLY A 8 -6.93 -5.84 -26.63
N LEU A 9 -5.62 -5.82 -26.36
CA LEU A 9 -4.79 -4.67 -26.69
C LEU A 9 -4.44 -4.72 -28.17
N ASP A 10 -4.57 -3.58 -28.84
CA ASP A 10 -4.23 -3.39 -30.24
C ASP A 10 -2.97 -2.51 -30.33
N PRO A 11 -1.78 -3.04 -30.67
CA PRO A 11 -0.56 -2.25 -30.76
C PRO A 11 -0.65 -1.08 -31.73
N ASP A 12 -1.51 -1.19 -32.76
CA ASP A 12 -1.69 -0.17 -33.80
C ASP A 12 -2.89 0.75 -33.50
N GLY A 13 -3.62 0.48 -32.42
CA GLY A 13 -4.82 1.20 -32.02
C GLY A 13 -4.55 2.46 -31.16
N PRO A 14 -5.58 3.32 -30.96
CA PRO A 14 -5.42 4.54 -30.18
C PRO A 14 -4.98 4.31 -28.74
N LEU A 15 -4.07 5.16 -28.23
CA LEU A 15 -3.60 5.10 -26.85
C LEU A 15 -4.76 5.13 -25.84
N ALA A 16 -5.76 5.99 -26.06
CA ALA A 16 -6.90 6.14 -25.18
C ALA A 16 -7.69 4.83 -25.03
N GLU A 17 -7.94 4.10 -26.11
CA GLU A 17 -8.68 2.83 -26.03
C GLU A 17 -7.89 1.76 -25.27
N ASN A 18 -6.61 1.61 -25.59
CA ASN A 18 -5.74 0.66 -24.91
C ASN A 18 -5.58 1.02 -23.42
N ALA A 19 -5.34 2.29 -23.11
CA ALA A 19 -5.19 2.77 -21.73
C ALA A 19 -6.45 2.51 -20.92
N ARG A 20 -7.64 2.79 -21.47
CA ARG A 20 -8.94 2.50 -20.83
C ARG A 20 -9.08 1.02 -20.50
N ARG A 21 -8.79 0.12 -21.44
CA ARG A 21 -8.83 -1.34 -21.22
C ARG A 21 -7.88 -1.77 -20.09
N ILE A 22 -6.68 -1.19 -20.03
CA ILE A 22 -5.73 -1.47 -18.95
C ILE A 22 -6.25 -0.92 -17.62
N VAL A 23 -6.80 0.30 -17.58
CA VAL A 23 -7.36 0.91 -16.37
C VAL A 23 -8.49 0.06 -15.81
N GLU A 24 -9.40 -0.40 -16.67
CA GLU A 24 -10.51 -1.28 -16.28
C GLU A 24 -10.00 -2.55 -15.58
N VAL A 25 -9.01 -3.23 -16.18
CA VAL A 25 -8.42 -4.44 -15.58
C VAL A 25 -7.72 -4.14 -14.26
N ARG A 26 -6.98 -3.03 -14.16
CA ARG A 26 -6.23 -2.65 -12.94
C ARG A 26 -7.16 -2.20 -11.82
N LEU A 27 -8.23 -1.50 -12.15
CA LEU A 27 -9.26 -1.09 -11.21
C LEU A 27 -10.03 -2.31 -10.67
N ALA A 28 -10.41 -3.24 -11.54
CA ALA A 28 -11.03 -4.51 -11.14
C ALA A 28 -10.09 -5.36 -10.28
N GLU A 29 -8.80 -5.40 -10.60
CA GLU A 29 -7.76 -6.04 -9.80
C GLU A 29 -7.66 -5.41 -8.39
N LEU A 30 -7.56 -4.08 -8.30
CA LEU A 30 -7.54 -3.36 -7.03
C LEU A 30 -8.75 -3.70 -6.16
N ARG A 31 -9.97 -3.61 -6.72
CA ARG A 31 -11.22 -3.89 -6.00
C ARG A 31 -11.33 -5.34 -5.55
N SER A 32 -10.72 -6.28 -6.28
CA SER A 32 -10.78 -7.70 -5.93
C SER A 32 -10.07 -8.04 -4.61
N PHE A 33 -9.17 -7.19 -4.13
CA PHE A 33 -8.53 -7.38 -2.82
C PHE A 33 -9.42 -6.97 -1.65
N ALA A 34 -10.39 -6.07 -1.87
CA ALA A 34 -11.15 -5.45 -0.80
C ALA A 34 -11.86 -6.43 0.15
N PRO A 35 -12.53 -7.51 -0.31
CA PRO A 35 -13.24 -8.42 0.60
C PRO A 35 -12.33 -9.06 1.67
N ARG A 36 -11.06 -9.30 1.35
CA ARG A 36 -10.05 -9.78 2.30
C ARG A 36 -9.32 -8.63 2.99
N ALA A 37 -8.95 -7.57 2.27
CA ALA A 37 -8.20 -6.44 2.82
C ALA A 37 -8.98 -5.68 3.91
N LEU A 38 -10.33 -5.73 3.90
CA LEU A 38 -11.18 -5.18 4.94
C LEU A 38 -11.17 -6.00 6.25
N GLN A 39 -10.44 -7.12 6.30
CA GLN A 39 -10.23 -7.90 7.51
C GLN A 39 -8.88 -7.51 8.12
N SER A 40 -8.88 -7.13 9.40
CA SER A 40 -7.68 -6.54 10.02
C SER A 40 -6.48 -7.48 10.08
N GLY A 41 -6.64 -8.80 9.99
CA GLY A 41 -5.54 -9.77 9.99
C GLY A 41 -4.85 -9.98 8.63
N GLU A 42 -5.39 -9.43 7.54
CA GLU A 42 -5.00 -9.75 6.16
C GLU A 42 -3.84 -8.88 5.65
N GLN A 43 -2.69 -8.95 6.33
CA GLN A 43 -1.50 -8.14 6.03
C GLN A 43 -0.99 -8.30 4.59
N GLU A 44 -0.88 -9.54 4.10
CA GLU A 44 -0.43 -9.81 2.72
C GLU A 44 -1.39 -9.23 1.69
N THR A 45 -2.70 -9.38 1.93
CA THR A 45 -3.73 -8.83 1.05
C THR A 45 -3.70 -7.29 1.04
N LEU A 46 -3.51 -6.64 2.19
CA LEU A 46 -3.33 -5.18 2.29
C LEU A 46 -2.10 -4.71 1.50
N HIS A 47 -0.99 -5.45 1.59
CA HIS A 47 0.22 -5.18 0.81
C HIS A 47 0.01 -5.35 -0.70
N ASP A 48 -0.65 -6.42 -1.13
CA ASP A 48 -0.98 -6.64 -2.55
C ASP A 48 -1.94 -5.57 -3.08
N MET A 49 -2.93 -5.17 -2.28
CA MET A 49 -3.84 -4.06 -2.60
C MET A 49 -3.09 -2.73 -2.76
N ARG A 50 -2.09 -2.47 -1.91
CA ARG A 50 -1.20 -1.30 -2.04
C ARG A 50 -0.45 -1.31 -3.36
N ILE A 51 0.10 -2.47 -3.77
CA ILE A 51 0.78 -2.62 -5.06
C ILE A 51 -0.21 -2.37 -6.21
N ALA A 52 -1.43 -2.89 -6.13
CA ALA A 52 -2.46 -2.66 -7.13
C ALA A 52 -2.84 -1.17 -7.24
N ALA A 53 -3.00 -0.47 -6.11
CA ALA A 53 -3.29 0.97 -6.08
C ALA A 53 -2.14 1.79 -6.69
N LYS A 54 -0.89 1.42 -6.40
CA LYS A 54 0.31 2.02 -7.01
C LYS A 54 0.31 1.85 -8.53
N ARG A 55 0.03 0.64 -9.02
CA ARG A 55 -0.03 0.36 -10.47
C ARG A 55 -1.14 1.14 -11.16
N LEU A 56 -2.32 1.21 -10.55
CA LEU A 56 -3.44 1.99 -11.07
C LEU A 56 -3.07 3.48 -11.15
N ARG A 57 -2.46 4.02 -10.09
CA ARG A 57 -1.98 5.41 -10.08
C ARG A 57 -1.01 5.69 -11.22
N TYR A 58 0.04 4.88 -11.37
CA TYR A 58 1.04 5.10 -12.43
C TYR A 58 0.43 5.03 -13.81
N LEU A 59 -0.51 4.13 -14.03
CA LEU A 59 -1.21 4.04 -15.30
C LEU A 59 -2.04 5.31 -15.57
N LEU A 60 -2.75 5.80 -14.57
CA LEU A 60 -3.55 7.01 -14.69
C LEU A 60 -2.66 8.24 -14.94
N GLU A 61 -1.57 8.40 -14.18
CA GLU A 61 -0.55 9.45 -14.40
C GLU A 61 0.02 9.40 -15.83
N MET A 62 0.30 8.20 -16.37
CA MET A 62 0.79 8.03 -17.74
C MET A 62 -0.27 8.27 -18.83
N SER A 63 -1.55 8.13 -18.47
CA SER A 63 -2.67 8.30 -19.39
C SER A 63 -3.26 9.71 -19.40
N GLU A 64 -2.68 10.63 -18.63
CA GLU A 64 -3.06 12.05 -18.61
C GLU A 64 -3.10 12.68 -20.01
N PRO A 65 -2.14 12.43 -20.94
CA PRO A 65 -2.23 12.98 -22.29
C PRO A 65 -3.45 12.51 -23.09
N ALA A 66 -4.06 11.38 -22.73
CA ALA A 66 -5.23 10.81 -23.40
C ALA A 66 -6.57 11.23 -22.76
N PHE A 67 -6.57 11.53 -21.46
CA PHE A 67 -7.81 11.74 -20.69
C PHE A 67 -7.85 13.02 -19.84
N GLY A 68 -6.77 13.80 -19.82
CA GLY A 68 -6.65 15.04 -19.09
C GLY A 68 -7.01 14.92 -17.60
N ALA A 69 -7.86 15.85 -17.14
CA ALA A 69 -8.24 15.97 -15.73
C ALA A 69 -8.85 14.70 -15.13
N ALA A 70 -9.59 13.90 -15.92
CA ALA A 70 -10.18 12.65 -15.44
C ALA A 70 -9.12 11.64 -14.96
N ALA A 71 -8.01 11.53 -15.70
CA ALA A 71 -6.90 10.68 -15.31
C ALA A 71 -6.17 11.24 -14.07
N ASP A 72 -5.94 12.54 -14.00
CA ASP A 72 -5.29 13.18 -12.85
C ASP A 72 -6.12 13.01 -11.56
N ASP A 73 -7.43 13.22 -11.61
CA ASP A 73 -8.30 13.06 -10.44
C ASP A 73 -8.39 11.60 -9.99
N GLY A 74 -8.48 10.65 -10.94
CA GLY A 74 -8.35 9.22 -10.64
C GLY A 74 -7.00 8.89 -9.99
N ALA A 75 -5.90 9.44 -10.51
CA ALA A 75 -4.56 9.24 -9.95
C ALA A 75 -4.44 9.77 -8.52
N LYS A 76 -5.02 10.93 -8.21
CA LYS A 76 -5.10 11.50 -6.84
C LYS A 76 -5.86 10.57 -5.90
N VAL A 77 -6.97 9.98 -6.34
CA VAL A 77 -7.71 9.01 -5.54
C VAL A 77 -6.87 7.76 -5.25
N ALA A 78 -6.26 7.18 -6.28
CA ALA A 78 -5.39 6.01 -6.15
C ALA A 78 -4.17 6.30 -5.27
N LYS A 79 -3.59 7.51 -5.37
CA LYS A 79 -2.50 7.99 -4.50
C LYS A 79 -2.89 8.00 -3.03
N LYS A 80 -4.02 8.63 -2.69
CA LYS A 80 -4.48 8.70 -1.30
C LYS A 80 -4.69 7.32 -0.69
N LEU A 81 -5.23 6.37 -1.47
CA LEU A 81 -5.38 4.99 -1.05
C LEU A 81 -4.03 4.29 -0.88
N GLN A 82 -3.13 4.43 -1.85
CA GLN A 82 -1.79 3.86 -1.82
C GLN A 82 -0.98 4.37 -0.61
N ASP A 83 -1.04 5.66 -0.32
CA ASP A 83 -0.31 6.30 0.78
C ASP A 83 -0.80 5.75 2.12
N LEU A 84 -2.12 5.66 2.32
CA LEU A 84 -2.71 5.10 3.54
C LEU A 84 -2.37 3.61 3.74
N LEU A 85 -2.48 2.80 2.70
CA LEU A 85 -2.05 1.40 2.74
C LEU A 85 -0.53 1.26 2.96
N GLY A 86 0.25 2.25 2.49
CA GLY A 86 1.68 2.36 2.75
C GLY A 86 2.00 2.49 4.23
N GLU A 87 1.32 3.42 4.92
CA GLU A 87 1.52 3.63 6.35
C GLU A 87 1.15 2.39 7.19
N ILE A 88 0.12 1.65 6.79
CA ILE A 88 -0.25 0.36 7.42
C ILE A 88 0.87 -0.66 7.20
N HIS A 89 1.35 -0.79 5.97
CA HIS A 89 2.43 -1.72 5.62
C HIS A 89 3.72 -1.40 6.38
N ASP A 90 4.06 -0.12 6.54
CA ASP A 90 5.24 0.30 7.30
C ASP A 90 5.13 -0.13 8.77
N CYS A 91 3.95 -0.02 9.39
CA CYS A 91 3.74 -0.56 10.72
C CYS A 91 3.89 -2.09 10.77
N ASP A 92 3.31 -2.80 9.80
CA ASP A 92 3.38 -4.27 9.70
C ASP A 92 4.84 -4.75 9.50
N GLU A 93 5.67 -4.00 8.79
CA GLU A 93 7.11 -4.29 8.59
C GLU A 93 7.99 -3.89 9.78
N MET A 94 7.70 -2.74 10.42
CA MET A 94 8.51 -2.22 11.53
C MET A 94 8.29 -2.99 12.83
N LEU A 95 7.05 -3.36 13.14
CA LEU A 95 6.71 -4.03 14.40
C LEU A 95 7.52 -5.31 14.67
N PRO A 96 7.64 -6.28 13.74
CA PRO A 96 8.46 -7.47 13.98
C PRO A 96 9.95 -7.15 14.14
N ARG A 97 10.47 -6.13 13.45
CA ARG A 97 11.87 -5.70 13.55
C ARG A 97 12.16 -5.09 14.93
N VAL A 98 11.27 -4.23 15.42
CA VAL A 98 11.36 -3.63 16.76
C VAL A 98 11.32 -4.70 17.84
N ARG A 99 10.40 -5.66 17.73
CA ARG A 99 10.29 -6.80 18.66
C ARG A 99 11.56 -7.65 18.65
N ALA A 100 12.03 -8.05 17.47
CA ALA A 100 13.26 -8.84 17.33
C ALA A 100 14.48 -8.11 17.92
N HIS A 101 14.59 -6.80 17.70
CA HIS A 101 15.69 -6.04 18.28
C HIS A 101 15.62 -5.95 19.80
N ALA A 102 14.42 -5.79 20.38
CA ALA A 102 14.22 -5.85 21.82
C ALA A 102 14.65 -7.20 22.40
N GLU A 103 14.30 -8.32 21.76
CA GLU A 103 14.73 -9.66 22.18
C GLU A 103 16.25 -9.82 22.15
N VAL A 104 16.93 -9.33 21.10
CA VAL A 104 18.39 -9.37 21.02
C VAL A 104 19.04 -8.61 22.18
N LEU A 105 18.51 -7.44 22.54
CA LEU A 105 19.03 -6.67 23.67
C LEU A 105 18.76 -7.35 25.01
N ARG A 106 17.57 -7.93 25.21
CA ARG A 106 17.26 -8.70 26.42
C ARG A 106 18.16 -9.93 26.56
N ALA A 107 18.41 -10.66 25.48
CA ALA A 107 19.30 -11.82 25.49
C ALA A 107 20.74 -11.44 25.85
N ARG A 108 21.24 -10.31 25.33
CA ARG A 108 22.57 -9.78 25.70
C ARG A 108 22.63 -9.42 27.18
N ASP A 109 21.63 -8.73 27.70
CA ASP A 109 21.59 -8.39 29.12
C ASP A 109 21.47 -9.63 30.00
N ALA A 110 20.66 -10.62 29.63
CA ALA A 110 20.57 -11.88 30.35
C ALA A 110 21.93 -12.61 30.42
N ALA A 111 22.70 -12.61 29.34
CA ALA A 111 24.05 -13.16 29.33
C ALA A 111 24.99 -12.38 30.28
N VAL A 112 24.97 -11.05 30.24
CA VAL A 112 25.77 -10.19 31.14
C VAL A 112 25.44 -10.46 32.61
N LEU A 113 24.14 -10.54 32.95
CA LEU A 113 23.72 -10.81 34.33
C LEU A 113 24.12 -12.20 34.79
N ARG A 114 23.99 -13.22 33.92
CA ARG A 114 24.43 -14.58 34.22
C ARG A 114 25.94 -14.66 34.46
N ASP A 115 26.72 -13.98 33.63
CA ASP A 115 28.18 -13.97 33.75
C ASP A 115 28.62 -13.22 35.01
N GLY A 116 27.94 -12.13 35.37
CA GLY A 116 28.17 -11.39 36.62
C GLY A 116 27.80 -12.17 37.88
N ALA A 117 26.89 -13.15 37.78
CA ALA A 117 26.49 -14.05 38.87
C ALA A 117 27.32 -15.34 38.92
N ALA A 118 28.49 -15.39 38.28
CA ALA A 118 29.34 -16.58 38.26
C ALA A 118 29.66 -17.07 39.69
N GLY A 119 29.33 -18.33 39.97
CA GLY A 119 29.54 -18.96 41.28
C GLY A 119 28.45 -18.69 42.32
N ALA A 120 27.45 -17.86 42.01
CA ALA A 120 26.25 -17.74 42.83
C ALA A 120 25.35 -18.97 42.65
N ALA A 121 24.66 -19.37 43.73
CA ALA A 121 23.66 -20.44 43.67
C ALA A 121 22.33 -19.99 43.03
N ASP A 122 22.08 -18.68 43.02
CA ASP A 122 20.88 -18.05 42.45
C ASP A 122 21.16 -16.60 42.03
N LEU A 123 20.26 -16.00 41.25
CA LEU A 123 20.32 -14.60 40.82
C LEU A 123 19.33 -13.74 41.62
N GLU A 124 19.83 -12.72 42.31
CA GLU A 124 18.99 -11.74 42.99
C GLU A 124 18.10 -10.98 41.98
N PRO A 125 16.77 -10.90 42.19
CA PRO A 125 15.87 -10.19 41.27
C PRO A 125 16.25 -8.73 41.01
N GLY A 126 16.96 -8.11 41.95
CA GLY A 126 17.50 -6.75 41.83
C GLY A 126 18.52 -6.58 40.71
N ALA A 127 19.24 -7.63 40.30
CA ALA A 127 20.28 -7.59 39.27
C ALA A 127 19.74 -7.11 37.91
N ALA A 128 18.45 -7.36 37.62
CA ALA A 128 17.79 -6.86 36.42
C ALA A 128 17.78 -5.32 36.31
N ARG A 129 18.01 -4.58 37.41
CA ARG A 129 18.13 -3.12 37.39
C ARG A 129 19.45 -2.65 36.82
N GLU A 130 20.49 -3.47 36.88
CA GLU A 130 21.85 -3.18 36.43
C GLU A 130 22.08 -3.55 34.96
N ALA A 131 21.08 -4.19 34.33
CA ALA A 131 21.08 -4.58 32.94
C ALA A 131 21.38 -3.37 32.00
N PRO A 132 22.48 -3.42 31.23
CA PRO A 132 23.02 -2.24 30.53
C PRO A 132 22.11 -1.72 29.41
N ASN A 133 21.26 -2.58 28.81
CA ASN A 133 20.33 -2.21 27.75
C ASN A 133 18.89 -2.04 28.25
N ARG A 134 18.62 -2.07 29.57
CA ARG A 134 17.28 -1.97 30.15
C ARG A 134 16.43 -0.83 29.61
N ALA A 135 16.99 0.37 29.58
CA ALA A 135 16.28 1.54 29.06
C ALA A 135 15.99 1.41 27.55
N ARG A 136 16.89 0.76 26.80
CA ARG A 136 16.79 0.61 25.34
C ARG A 136 15.65 -0.33 24.95
N TYR A 137 15.60 -1.55 25.49
CA TYR A 137 14.51 -2.47 25.14
C TYR A 137 13.15 -2.01 25.68
N ARG A 138 13.09 -1.25 26.78
CA ARG A 138 11.85 -0.56 27.22
C ARG A 138 11.36 0.51 26.25
N GLY A 139 12.30 1.27 25.67
CA GLY A 139 11.99 2.22 24.60
C GLY A 139 11.42 1.50 23.37
N LEU A 140 12.03 0.37 22.99
CA LEU A 140 11.54 -0.46 21.89
C LEU A 140 10.16 -1.09 22.17
N GLU A 141 9.90 -1.55 23.39
CA GLU A 141 8.57 -2.01 23.81
C GLU A 141 7.52 -0.92 23.64
N SER A 142 7.85 0.30 24.09
CA SER A 142 6.96 1.47 23.97
C SER A 142 6.70 1.82 22.51
N LEU A 143 7.73 1.79 21.66
CA LEU A 143 7.59 1.94 20.21
C LEU A 143 6.73 0.81 19.59
N GLY A 144 6.89 -0.43 20.04
CA GLY A 144 6.07 -1.56 19.61
C GLY A 144 4.58 -1.39 19.95
N THR A 145 4.29 -0.88 21.14
CA THR A 145 2.92 -0.51 21.55
C THR A 145 2.36 0.59 20.67
N TYR A 146 3.15 1.64 20.42
CA TYR A 146 2.76 2.74 19.52
C TYR A 146 2.46 2.23 18.10
N LEU A 147 3.34 1.43 17.50
CA LEU A 147 3.16 0.89 16.15
C LEU A 147 1.90 0.02 16.07
N THR A 148 1.64 -0.80 17.10
CA THR A 148 0.43 -1.63 17.18
C THR A 148 -0.84 -0.76 17.18
N ALA A 149 -0.88 0.28 18.03
CA ALA A 149 -2.02 1.19 18.11
C ALA A 149 -2.20 2.02 16.82
N ARG A 150 -1.10 2.58 16.29
CA ARG A 150 -1.07 3.36 15.05
C ARG A 150 -1.62 2.55 13.89
N ARG A 151 -1.18 1.29 13.75
CA ARG A 151 -1.64 0.36 12.71
C ARG A 151 -3.17 0.18 12.76
N SER A 152 -3.75 -0.01 13.94
CA SER A 152 -5.20 -0.13 14.10
C SER A 152 -5.95 1.15 13.70
N VAL A 153 -5.48 2.32 14.10
CA VAL A 153 -6.08 3.62 13.73
C VAL A 153 -6.03 3.85 12.21
N LEU A 154 -4.90 3.53 11.58
CA LEU A 154 -4.75 3.62 10.13
C LEU A 154 -5.66 2.63 9.40
N PHE A 155 -5.79 1.40 9.92
CA PHE A 155 -6.67 0.39 9.36
C PHE A 155 -8.14 0.83 9.38
N GLU A 156 -8.64 1.35 10.50
CA GLU A 156 -10.00 1.89 10.55
C GLU A 156 -10.20 3.07 9.58
N SER A 157 -9.17 3.91 9.42
CA SER A 157 -9.20 5.01 8.45
C SER A 157 -9.26 4.50 7.02
N PHE A 158 -8.57 3.39 6.72
CA PHE A 158 -8.65 2.70 5.43
C PHE A 158 -10.05 2.15 5.18
N VAL A 159 -10.66 1.46 6.15
CA VAL A 159 -12.03 0.93 6.03
C VAL A 159 -13.01 2.06 5.71
N ARG A 160 -13.02 3.14 6.50
CA ARG A 160 -13.89 4.31 6.25
C ARG A 160 -13.66 4.94 4.88
N ARG A 161 -12.40 5.08 4.47
CA ARG A 161 -12.03 5.65 3.16
C ARG A 161 -12.54 4.77 2.02
N TRP A 162 -12.37 3.45 2.15
CA TRP A 162 -12.79 2.48 1.14
C TRP A 162 -14.31 2.46 0.99
N GLU A 163 -15.04 2.37 2.11
CA GLU A 163 -16.52 2.45 2.12
C GLU A 163 -17.02 3.74 1.48
N LYS A 164 -16.37 4.88 1.79
CA LYS A 164 -16.72 6.16 1.17
C LYS A 164 -16.53 6.11 -0.35
N LEU A 165 -15.41 5.56 -0.84
CA LEU A 165 -15.16 5.43 -2.28
C LEU A 165 -16.21 4.55 -2.96
N GLU A 166 -16.52 3.38 -2.40
CA GLU A 166 -17.54 2.49 -2.96
C GLU A 166 -18.93 3.15 -2.95
N SER A 167 -19.27 3.91 -1.90
CA SER A 167 -20.56 4.62 -1.81
C SER A 167 -20.76 5.71 -2.86
N THR A 168 -19.68 6.30 -3.38
CA THR A 168 -19.76 7.31 -4.44
C THR A 168 -19.76 6.68 -5.84
N GLY A 169 -19.62 5.37 -5.96
CA GLY A 169 -19.51 4.72 -7.27
C GLY A 169 -18.24 5.08 -8.02
N PHE A 170 -17.14 5.40 -7.31
CA PHE A 170 -15.91 5.97 -7.90
C PHE A 170 -15.37 5.17 -9.10
N ALA A 171 -15.56 3.86 -9.10
CA ALA A 171 -15.07 2.99 -10.16
C ALA A 171 -15.86 3.17 -11.45
N ALA A 172 -17.18 3.30 -11.35
CA ALA A 172 -18.05 3.55 -12.48
C ALA A 172 -17.85 4.99 -13.01
N GLU A 173 -17.72 5.95 -12.10
CA GLU A 173 -17.43 7.36 -12.42
C GLU A 173 -16.11 7.49 -13.18
N LEU A 174 -15.02 6.93 -12.64
CA LEU A 174 -13.70 6.94 -13.30
C LEU A 174 -13.78 6.32 -14.70
N LEU A 175 -14.43 5.17 -14.88
CA LEU A 175 -14.53 4.55 -16.21
C LEU A 175 -15.45 5.33 -17.16
N SER A 176 -16.44 6.05 -16.65
CA SER A 176 -17.28 6.94 -17.45
C SER A 176 -16.48 8.14 -17.94
N ASP A 177 -15.64 8.72 -17.10
CA ASP A 177 -14.86 9.93 -17.41
C ASP A 177 -13.68 9.66 -18.33
N LEU A 178 -13.15 8.42 -18.34
CA LEU A 178 -12.09 7.97 -19.27
C LEU A 178 -12.64 7.62 -20.67
N ASN A 179 -13.66 8.36 -21.15
CA ASN A 179 -14.11 8.26 -22.53
C ASN A 179 -13.07 8.91 -23.45
N PRO A 180 -12.67 8.25 -24.56
CA PRO A 180 -11.79 8.89 -25.52
C PRO A 180 -12.47 10.17 -26.05
N PRO A 181 -11.73 11.27 -26.26
CA PRO A 181 -12.27 12.41 -26.99
C PRO A 181 -12.77 11.92 -28.36
N GLU A 182 -13.83 12.55 -28.89
CA GLU A 182 -14.27 12.27 -30.27
C GLU A 182 -13.05 12.30 -31.20
N PRO A 183 -12.91 11.32 -32.12
CA PRO A 183 -11.81 11.34 -33.06
C PRO A 183 -11.81 12.68 -33.78
N ALA A 184 -10.67 13.37 -33.80
CA ALA A 184 -10.51 14.57 -34.59
C ALA A 184 -10.97 14.28 -36.03
N PRO A 185 -11.75 15.18 -36.66
CA PRO A 185 -12.26 14.93 -38.00
C PRO A 185 -11.10 14.56 -38.92
N ALA A 186 -11.27 13.44 -39.64
CA ALA A 186 -10.26 12.93 -40.56
C ALA A 186 -9.79 14.09 -41.45
N ALA A 187 -8.48 14.38 -41.42
CA ALA A 187 -7.90 15.40 -42.27
C ALA A 187 -8.34 15.14 -43.71
N PRO A 188 -8.85 16.14 -44.44
CA PRO A 188 -9.36 15.95 -45.79
C PRO A 188 -8.28 15.27 -46.62
N ALA A 189 -8.62 14.11 -47.19
CA ALA A 189 -7.75 13.39 -48.11
C ALA A 189 -7.31 14.40 -49.19
N GLY A 190 -6.03 14.75 -49.16
CA GLY A 190 -5.43 15.72 -50.07
C GLY A 190 -5.81 15.34 -51.49
N GLY A 191 -6.61 16.19 -52.11
CA GLY A 191 -7.12 15.98 -53.45
C GLY A 191 -5.99 15.76 -54.43
N ALA A 192 -6.17 14.75 -55.27
CA ALA A 192 -5.44 14.61 -56.52
C ALA A 192 -5.47 15.95 -57.27
N ALA A 193 -4.30 16.49 -57.58
CA ALA A 193 -4.14 17.53 -58.58
C ALA A 193 -3.09 17.05 -59.59
N ALA A 194 -3.65 16.64 -60.74
CA ALA A 194 -3.15 16.61 -62.12
C ALA A 194 -1.64 16.53 -62.39
#